data_AF-W4PJ26-F1
#
_entry.id   AF-W4PJ26-F1
#
_cell.length_a   1.000
_cell.length_b   1.000
_cell.length_c   1.000
_cell.angle_alpha   90.00
_cell.angle_beta   90.00
_cell.angle_gamma   90.00
#
_symmetry.space_group_name_H-M   'P 1'
#
loop_
_entity.id
_entity.type
_entity.pdbx_description
1 polymer ?
#
loop_
_entity_poly.entity_id
_entity_poly.type
_entity_poly.pdbx_seq_one_letter_code
_entity_poly.pdbx_strand_id
1 'polypeptide(L)'
;MGYAQENQSYFLHTIEKGQSLYSISGMYNVTTTDIIRLNPGCEDKIYAGQTIKIPKGKEIQQGETFHTIQAGETLYKLTTVYGVSAKVICDANPA
;
A
#
# COMPACT_ATOMS: atom_id res chain seq x y z
N MET A 1 8.47 22.55 -3.39
CA MET A 1 7.49 21.67 -4.08
C MET A 1 8.26 20.52 -4.69
N GLY A 2 8.21 19.33 -4.07
CA GLY A 2 8.94 18.15 -4.52
C GLY A 2 8.03 17.24 -5.34
N TYR A 3 8.35 17.06 -6.61
CA TYR A 3 7.65 16.16 -7.51
C TYR A 3 8.06 14.72 -7.17
N ALA A 4 7.22 13.98 -6.46
CA ALA A 4 7.31 12.53 -6.48
C ALA A 4 6.73 12.09 -7.83
N GLN A 5 7.60 11.90 -8.83
CA GLN A 5 7.27 11.11 -10.00
C GLN A 5 7.05 9.69 -9.52
N GLU A 6 5.80 9.36 -9.22
CA GLU A 6 5.38 7.99 -8.98
C GLU A 6 5.50 7.26 -10.32
N ASN A 7 6.70 6.74 -10.60
CA ASN A 7 6.87 5.65 -11.55
C ASN A 7 6.11 4.47 -10.96
N GLN A 8 4.78 4.47 -11.14
CA GLN A 8 3.85 3.43 -10.74
C GLN A 8 4.20 2.18 -11.54
N SER A 9 5.26 1.52 -11.11
CA SER A 9 5.70 0.24 -11.65
C SER A 9 4.64 -0.75 -11.21
N TYR A 10 3.82 -1.22 -12.13
CA TYR A 10 2.88 -2.30 -11.88
C TYR A 10 3.44 -3.59 -12.46
N PHE A 11 2.95 -4.72 -11.94
CA PHE A 11 3.18 -6.03 -12.55
C PHE A 11 1.83 -6.71 -12.76
N LEU A 12 1.80 -7.75 -13.58
CA LEU A 12 0.59 -8.50 -13.88
C LEU A 12 0.48 -9.68 -12.92
N HIS A 13 -0.67 -9.78 -12.24
CA HIS A 13 -1.04 -10.93 -11.41
C HIS A 13 -2.25 -11.63 -12.01
N THR A 14 -2.18 -12.95 -12.14
CA THR A 14 -3.33 -13.75 -12.56
C THR A 14 -4.02 -14.29 -11.33
N ILE A 15 -5.29 -13.93 -11.16
CA ILE A 15 -6.09 -14.28 -9.99
C ILE A 15 -6.30 -15.78 -9.94
N GLU A 16 -5.93 -16.39 -8.82
CA GLU A 16 -6.16 -17.82 -8.58
C GLU A 16 -7.52 -18.07 -7.94
N LYS A 17 -8.03 -19.30 -8.06
CA LYS A 17 -9.32 -19.68 -7.48
C LYS A 17 -9.28 -19.52 -5.95
N GLY A 18 -10.15 -18.65 -5.43
CA GLY A 18 -10.23 -18.35 -4.00
C GLY A 18 -9.48 -17.10 -3.56
N GLN A 19 -8.74 -16.42 -4.46
CA GLN A 19 -8.17 -15.11 -4.17
C GLN A 19 -9.24 -14.03 -4.25
N SER A 20 -9.18 -13.08 -3.30
CA SER A 20 -9.98 -11.85 -3.31
C SER A 20 -9.06 -10.64 -3.49
N LEU A 21 -9.61 -9.47 -3.85
CA LEU A 21 -8.83 -8.22 -3.87
C LEU A 21 -8.14 -7.95 -2.53
N TYR A 22 -8.80 -8.29 -1.41
CA TYR A 22 -8.24 -8.15 -0.07
C TYR A 22 -7.05 -9.08 0.18
N SER A 23 -7.15 -10.33 -0.28
CA SER A 23 -6.07 -11.32 -0.18
C SER A 23 -4.86 -10.86 -1.00
N ILE A 24 -5.09 -10.41 -2.24
CA ILE A 24 -4.07 -9.96 -3.18
C ILE A 24 -3.40 -8.67 -2.68
N SER A 25 -4.19 -7.72 -2.17
CA SER A 25 -3.67 -6.48 -1.61
C SER A 25 -2.75 -6.75 -0.42
N GLY A 26 -3.12 -7.71 0.45
CA GLY A 26 -2.27 -8.16 1.56
C GLY A 26 -0.99 -8.85 1.09
N MET A 27 -1.06 -9.72 0.07
CA MET A 27 0.11 -10.42 -0.48
C MET A 27 1.18 -9.47 -1.01
N TYR A 28 0.76 -8.37 -1.63
CA TYR A 28 1.66 -7.39 -2.25
C TYR A 28 1.86 -6.13 -1.43
N ASN A 29 1.32 -6.10 -0.21
CA ASN A 29 1.37 -4.95 0.70
C ASN A 29 0.95 -3.64 0.00
N VAL A 30 -0.13 -3.71 -0.77
CA VAL A 30 -0.76 -2.57 -1.46
C VAL A 30 -2.18 -2.38 -0.96
N THR A 31 -2.81 -1.26 -1.32
CA THR A 31 -4.23 -1.06 -0.99
C THR A 31 -5.13 -1.62 -2.09
N THR A 32 -6.31 -2.10 -1.72
CA THR A 32 -7.35 -2.49 -2.69
C THR A 32 -7.73 -1.32 -3.59
N THR A 33 -7.77 -0.10 -3.04
CA THR A 33 -8.01 1.13 -3.79
C THR A 33 -6.97 1.34 -4.89
N ASP A 34 -5.68 1.11 -4.63
CA ASP A 34 -4.64 1.24 -5.65
C ASP A 34 -4.76 0.18 -6.75
N ILE A 35 -5.14 -1.05 -6.38
CA ILE A 35 -5.44 -2.10 -7.38
C ILE A 35 -6.64 -1.70 -8.25
N ILE A 36 -7.73 -1.20 -7.65
CA ILE A 36 -8.93 -0.77 -8.38
C ILE A 36 -8.61 0.42 -9.30
N ARG A 37 -7.80 1.38 -8.84
CA ARG A 37 -7.36 2.53 -9.65
C ARG A 37 -6.61 2.10 -10.93
N LEU A 38 -5.82 1.02 -10.87
CA LEU A 38 -5.12 0.47 -12.03
C LEU A 38 -5.99 -0.44 -12.91
N ASN A 39 -7.10 -0.94 -12.38
CA ASN A 39 -8.01 -1.87 -13.04
C ASN A 39 -9.46 -1.40 -12.89
N PRO A 40 -9.86 -0.30 -13.57
CA PRO A 40 -11.24 0.18 -13.53
C PRO A 40 -12.19 -0.94 -13.97
N GLY A 41 -13.20 -1.24 -13.15
CA GLY A 41 -14.16 -2.33 -13.36
C GLY A 41 -13.87 -3.63 -12.61
N CYS A 42 -12.73 -3.74 -11.91
CA CYS A 42 -12.46 -4.88 -11.00
C CYS A 42 -13.02 -4.69 -9.58
N GLU A 43 -13.65 -3.55 -9.28
CA GLU A 43 -14.22 -3.24 -7.96
C GLU A 43 -15.40 -4.13 -7.58
N ASP A 44 -16.20 -4.53 -8.58
CA ASP A 44 -17.48 -5.20 -8.35
C ASP A 44 -17.29 -6.72 -8.27
N LYS A 45 -16.55 -7.29 -9.24
CA LYS A 45 -16.27 -8.73 -9.32
C LYS A 45 -14.91 -8.99 -9.97
N ILE A 46 -14.19 -9.94 -9.38
CA ILE A 46 -12.98 -10.51 -9.96
C ILE A 46 -13.16 -12.00 -10.18
N TYR A 47 -12.55 -12.51 -11.25
CA TYR A 47 -12.70 -13.90 -11.65
C TYR A 47 -11.36 -14.65 -11.59
N ALA A 48 -11.40 -15.92 -11.18
CA ALA A 48 -10.24 -16.78 -11.29
C ALA A 48 -9.81 -16.92 -12.76
N GLY A 49 -8.51 -16.80 -13.03
CA GLY A 49 -7.92 -16.75 -14.36
C GLY A 49 -7.87 -15.34 -14.97
N GLN A 50 -8.44 -14.33 -14.32
CA GLN A 50 -8.33 -12.94 -14.78
C GLN A 50 -6.95 -12.38 -14.44
N THR A 51 -6.31 -11.73 -15.41
CA THR A 51 -5.06 -11.00 -15.17
C THR A 51 -5.36 -9.54 -14.82
N ILE A 52 -4.84 -9.09 -13.68
CA ILE A 52 -4.98 -7.71 -13.19
C ILE A 52 -3.62 -7.06 -12.95
N LYS A 53 -3.57 -5.73 -13.06
CA LYS A 53 -2.39 -4.92 -12.79
C LYS A 53 -2.29 -4.66 -11.29
N ILE A 54 -1.25 -5.18 -10.66
CA ILE A 54 -0.97 -4.90 -9.25
C ILE A 54 0.10 -3.82 -9.20
N PRO A 55 -0.13 -2.70 -8.49
CA PRO A 55 0.94 -1.74 -8.25
C PRO A 55 2.05 -2.47 -7.50
N LYS A 56 3.31 -2.30 -7.89
CA LYS A 56 4.38 -2.59 -6.94
C LYS A 56 4.16 -1.61 -5.81
N GLY A 57 3.86 -2.14 -4.63
CA GLY A 57 3.84 -1.33 -3.42
C GLY A 57 5.11 -0.51 -3.40
N LYS A 58 5.02 0.74 -2.93
CA LYS A 58 6.24 1.41 -2.48
C LYS A 58 6.89 0.39 -1.57
N GLU A 59 8.09 -0.09 -1.90
CA GLU A 59 8.91 -0.78 -0.93
C GLU A 59 8.78 0.09 0.31
N ILE A 60 8.14 -0.43 1.36
CA ILE A 60 8.36 0.12 2.68
C ILE A 60 9.84 -0.14 2.81
N GLN A 61 10.63 0.87 2.48
CA GLN A 61 12.07 0.80 2.59
C GLN A 61 12.25 0.36 4.03
N GLN A 62 12.66 -0.88 4.25
CA GLN A 62 13.04 -1.39 5.56
C GLN A 62 14.34 -0.72 6.03
N GLY A 63 14.60 0.51 5.56
CA GLY A 63 15.46 1.46 6.22
C GLY A 63 14.67 2.08 7.35
N GLU A 64 15.17 1.89 8.56
CA GLU A 64 14.70 2.58 9.75
C GLU A 64 14.62 4.09 9.45
N THR A 65 13.40 4.62 9.42
CA THR A 65 13.18 6.05 9.21
C THR A 65 12.92 6.69 10.56
N PHE A 66 13.88 7.48 11.04
CA PHE A 66 13.75 8.24 12.27
C PHE A 66 13.00 9.55 12.00
N HIS A 67 11.83 9.73 12.62
CA HIS A 67 11.06 10.98 12.57
C HIS A 67 10.97 11.60 13.95
N THR A 68 11.51 12.82 14.11
CA THR A 68 11.32 13.61 15.32
C THR A 68 9.99 14.35 15.25
N ILE A 69 9.06 14.01 16.14
CA ILE A 69 7.74 14.62 16.21
C ILE A 69 7.86 16.13 16.49
N GLN A 70 7.26 16.96 15.64
CA GLN A 70 7.16 18.40 15.82
C GLN A 70 5.88 18.76 16.60
N ALA A 71 5.88 19.92 17.27
CA ALA A 71 4.71 20.41 18.00
C ALA A 71 3.50 20.57 17.07
N GLY A 72 2.40 19.89 17.39
CA GLY A 72 1.18 19.87 16.58
C GLY A 72 1.09 18.74 15.55
N GLU A 73 2.11 17.87 15.46
CA GLU A 73 1.99 16.63 14.71
C GLU A 73 1.19 15.58 15.49
N THR A 74 0.29 14.90 14.79
CA THR A 74 -0.50 13.80 15.35
C THR A 74 -0.06 12.50 14.72
N LEU A 75 -0.23 11.41 15.46
CA LEU A 75 0.02 10.05 14.98
C LEU A 75 -0.70 9.77 13.65
N TYR A 76 -1.92 10.29 13.48
CA TYR A 76 -2.71 10.19 12.25
C TYR A 76 -2.06 10.86 11.03
N LYS A 77 -1.38 12.00 11.22
CA LYS A 77 -0.64 12.65 10.13
C LYS A 77 0.58 11.82 9.74
N LEU A 78 1.26 11.24 10.72
CA LEU A 78 2.42 10.37 10.48
C LEU A 78 2.05 9.09 9.74
N THR A 79 0.92 8.46 10.07
CA THR A 79 0.46 7.27 9.31
C THR A 79 0.20 7.58 7.85
N THR A 80 -0.30 8.78 7.58
CA THR A 80 -0.59 9.25 6.22
C THR A 80 0.69 9.58 5.45
N VAL A 81 1.67 10.20 6.12
CA VAL A 81 2.97 10.58 5.55
C VAL A 81 3.81 9.34 5.23
N TYR A 82 3.88 8.39 6.15
CA TYR A 82 4.75 7.21 6.05
C TYR A 82 4.06 5.99 5.43
N GLY A 83 2.75 6.03 5.21
CA GLY A 83 1.99 4.92 4.65
C GLY A 83 2.00 3.66 5.54
N VAL A 84 2.33 3.81 6.82
CA VAL A 84 2.35 2.75 7.84
C VAL A 84 1.26 2.99 8.86
N SER A 85 0.75 1.92 9.48
CA SER A 85 -0.31 2.04 10.48
C SER A 85 0.21 2.67 11.78
N ALA A 86 -0.70 3.31 12.52
CA ALA A 86 -0.39 3.91 13.82
C ALA A 86 0.23 2.88 14.78
N LYS A 87 -0.24 1.63 14.67
CA LYS A 87 0.29 0.49 15.42
C LYS A 87 1.77 0.25 15.12
N VAL A 88 2.16 0.24 13.85
CA VAL A 88 3.58 0.05 13.46
C VAL A 88 4.46 1.17 14.01
N ILE A 89 3.98 2.43 13.97
CA ILE A 89 4.71 3.58 14.51
C ILE A 89 4.89 3.46 16.04
N CYS A 90 3.85 3.02 16.76
CA CYS A 90 3.93 2.80 18.21
C CYS A 90 4.82 1.61 18.58
N ASP A 91 4.75 0.50 17.85
CA ASP A 91 5.57 -0.70 18.08
C ASP A 91 7.06 -0.45 17.73
N ALA A 92 7.36 0.50 16.83
CA ALA A 92 8.73 0.82 16.41
C ALA A 92 9.51 1.72 17.38
N ASN A 93 8.86 2.33 18.37
CA ASN A 93 9.55 3.14 19.38
C ASN A 93 9.93 2.25 20.58
N PRO A 94 11.23 1.97 20.81
CA PRO A 94 11.65 1.30 22.03
C PRO A 94 11.26 2.13 23.26
N ALA A 95 10.93 1.43 24.35
CA ALA A 95 10.56 2.02 25.64
C ALA A 95 11.65 2.90 26.25
#